data_AF-A0A8E2APW1-F1
#
_entry.id   AF-A0A8E2APW1-F1
#
_cell.length_a   1.000
_cell.length_b   1.000
_cell.length_c   1.000
_cell.angle_alpha   90.00
_cell.angle_beta   90.00
_cell.angle_gamma   90.00
#
_symmetry.space_group_name_H-M   'P 1'
#
loop_
_entity.id
_entity.type
_entity.pdbx_description
1 polymer ?
#
loop_
_entity_poly.entity_id
_entity_poly.type
_entity_poly.pdbx_seq_one_letter_code
_entity_poly.pdbx_strand_id
1 'polypeptide(L)'
;MALAHVHEPNFDALMGPARFFAPEGMLVYGTSFYNSTYKVFDALRDRWFCVRYTKIDVLSEEAEADLAPWAEKMQDCNVLSQDDEGSWSVSKDPDFMPPLLWQDKLSEVPGSWVTTRIGDLDITGAIQPKVYVVGQWERVFKRILFIGHVPRIRAEINAHAIIQSHAHVVSIESVVLCDDSDEVVGITLPYIKGGNFDDRTSFKMKWFIQLMNTVDDFRYRFNLSHGDIATRNMVVDDDDNVRIIDFEAARQPAKDESDVDGPCVVITAYEAMTKRDWEVDSEIDWHHNPDRLRKRGVYVMQRDWECVVELDDDAGLLKELLLLWIVARDREDYSWPQFVFALSSQLGEFVARHSQIS
;
A
#
# COMPACT_ATOMS: atom_id res chain seq x y z
N MET A 1 -21.43 22.22 -8.75
CA MET A 1 -20.50 22.28 -9.90
C MET A 1 -20.09 20.84 -10.13
N ALA A 2 -20.44 20.23 -11.27
CA ALA A 2 -20.18 18.82 -11.50
C ALA A 2 -18.66 18.59 -11.48
N LEU A 3 -18.19 17.71 -10.59
CA LEU A 3 -16.81 17.23 -10.58
C LEU A 3 -16.52 16.75 -12.00
N ALA A 4 -15.57 17.41 -12.67
CA ALA A 4 -15.02 16.86 -13.89
C ALA A 4 -14.54 15.45 -13.53
N HIS A 5 -15.01 14.44 -14.26
CA HIS A 5 -14.42 13.11 -14.19
C HIS A 5 -12.92 13.31 -14.34
N VAL A 6 -12.19 13.13 -13.25
CA VAL A 6 -10.74 12.94 -13.28
C VAL A 6 -10.56 11.90 -14.37
N HIS A 7 -9.86 12.28 -15.44
CA HIS A 7 -9.61 11.40 -16.57
C HIS A 7 -9.29 10.01 -16.01
N GLU A 8 -10.08 8.99 -16.37
CA GLU A 8 -9.77 7.61 -16.00
C GLU A 8 -8.29 7.44 -16.28
N PRO A 9 -7.45 7.19 -15.25
CA PRO A 9 -6.03 7.32 -15.48
C PRO A 9 -5.67 6.30 -16.54
N ASN A 10 -4.94 6.75 -17.56
CA ASN A 10 -4.60 5.93 -18.70
C ASN A 10 -3.55 4.90 -18.25
N PHE A 11 -3.99 3.85 -17.57
CA PHE A 11 -3.17 2.68 -17.28
C PHE A 11 -3.47 1.56 -18.27
N ASP A 12 -3.50 1.85 -19.57
CA ASP A 12 -3.14 0.86 -20.61
C ASP A 12 -1.66 0.45 -20.40
N ALA A 13 -1.39 -0.19 -19.27
CA ALA A 13 -0.09 -0.64 -18.78
C ALA A 13 0.48 -1.79 -19.61
N LEU A 14 -0.26 -2.27 -20.62
CA LEU A 14 0.18 -3.30 -21.55
C LEU A 14 1.45 -2.89 -22.32
N MET A 15 1.73 -1.58 -22.46
CA MET A 15 2.83 -1.06 -23.28
C MET A 15 3.73 -0.02 -22.58
N GLY A 16 3.52 0.27 -21.29
CA GLY A 16 4.27 1.28 -20.53
C GLY A 16 5.31 0.71 -19.54
N PRO A 17 6.13 1.56 -18.90
CA PRO A 17 7.14 1.15 -17.91
C PRO A 17 6.56 0.35 -16.72
N ALA A 18 5.26 0.52 -16.40
CA ALA A 18 4.56 -0.27 -15.38
C ALA A 18 4.52 -1.80 -15.63
N ARG A 19 4.88 -2.25 -16.84
CA ARG A 19 5.04 -3.68 -17.18
C ARG A 19 6.31 -4.29 -16.61
N PHE A 20 7.39 -3.51 -16.52
CA PHE A 20 8.70 -3.99 -16.09
C PHE A 20 8.98 -3.51 -14.68
N PHE A 21 9.57 -4.38 -13.86
CA PHE A 21 9.90 -4.02 -12.49
C PHE A 21 11.24 -4.57 -12.04
N ALA A 22 12.10 -3.68 -11.56
CA ALA A 22 13.29 -4.04 -10.81
C ALA A 22 13.02 -3.93 -9.30
N PRO A 23 12.80 -5.04 -8.57
CA PRO A 23 12.61 -4.98 -7.12
C PRO A 23 13.78 -4.32 -6.39
N GLU A 24 13.45 -3.39 -5.49
CA GLU A 24 14.40 -2.73 -4.59
C GLU A 24 15.27 -3.76 -3.86
N GLY A 25 16.58 -3.50 -3.77
CA GLY A 25 17.55 -4.39 -3.14
C GLY A 25 18.04 -5.56 -4.01
N MET A 26 17.61 -5.66 -5.28
CA MET A 26 18.15 -6.62 -6.24
C MET A 26 19.21 -6.05 -7.18
N LEU A 27 19.76 -4.89 -6.80
CA LEU A 27 21.04 -4.39 -7.28
C LEU A 27 22.14 -5.34 -6.82
N VAL A 28 22.62 -6.20 -7.72
CA VAL A 28 23.86 -6.92 -7.49
C VAL A 28 24.98 -6.04 -8.01
N TYR A 29 25.67 -5.32 -7.13
CA TYR A 29 27.00 -4.82 -7.45
C TYR A 29 27.85 -6.04 -7.80
N GLY A 30 28.35 -6.08 -9.04
CA GLY A 30 29.21 -7.18 -9.46
C GLY A 30 30.38 -7.36 -8.49
N THR A 31 30.92 -8.57 -8.42
CA THR A 31 32.18 -8.86 -7.69
C THR A 31 33.38 -8.07 -8.22
N SER A 32 33.22 -7.34 -9.32
CA SER A 32 34.08 -6.24 -9.76
C SER A 32 33.34 -4.91 -9.58
N PHE A 33 34.01 -3.96 -8.93
CA PHE A 33 33.60 -2.58 -8.60
C PHE A 33 33.10 -1.69 -9.77
N TYR A 34 32.76 -2.24 -10.94
CA TYR A 34 32.50 -1.50 -12.18
C TYR A 34 31.18 -1.84 -12.89
N ASN A 35 30.40 -2.83 -12.45
CA ASN A 35 29.17 -3.21 -13.18
C ASN A 35 27.93 -3.18 -12.28
N SER A 36 26.85 -2.54 -12.76
CA SER A 36 25.51 -2.61 -12.17
C SER A 36 24.68 -3.68 -12.87
N THR A 37 24.10 -4.58 -12.09
CA THR A 37 23.22 -5.63 -12.61
C THR A 37 21.86 -5.57 -11.94
N TYR A 38 20.83 -5.49 -12.76
CA TYR A 38 19.42 -5.44 -12.37
C TYR A 38 18.71 -6.72 -12.74
N LYS A 39 17.92 -7.25 -11.82
CA LYS A 39 16.92 -8.28 -12.13
C LYS A 39 15.61 -7.58 -12.40
N VAL A 40 15.10 -7.65 -13.62
CA VAL A 40 13.88 -6.98 -14.05
C VAL A 40 12.81 -8.04 -14.37
N PHE A 41 11.64 -7.90 -13.78
CA PHE A 41 10.51 -8.79 -13.96
C PHE A 41 9.52 -8.21 -14.97
N ASP A 42 9.14 -8.99 -15.98
CA ASP A 42 8.07 -8.67 -16.93
C ASP A 42 6.76 -9.22 -16.37
N ALA A 43 6.01 -8.33 -15.72
CA ALA A 43 4.83 -8.64 -14.93
C ALA A 43 3.74 -9.35 -15.75
N LEU A 44 3.58 -8.98 -17.02
CA LEU A 44 2.53 -9.50 -17.89
C LEU A 44 2.88 -10.84 -18.55
N ARG A 45 4.18 -11.16 -18.67
CA ARG A 45 4.64 -12.39 -19.30
C ARG A 45 5.23 -13.39 -18.31
N ASP A 46 5.18 -13.07 -17.03
CA ASP A 46 5.70 -13.87 -15.93
C ASP A 46 7.12 -14.38 -16.15
N ARG A 47 8.02 -13.48 -16.58
CA ARG A 47 9.41 -13.83 -16.92
C ARG A 47 10.40 -12.82 -16.37
N TRP A 48 11.60 -13.30 -16.09
CA TRP A 48 12.68 -12.51 -15.51
C TRP A 48 13.79 -12.24 -16.52
N PHE A 49 14.34 -11.04 -16.42
CA PHE A 49 15.46 -10.53 -17.20
C PHE A 49 16.58 -10.07 -16.28
N CYS A 50 17.78 -10.02 -16.85
CA CYS A 50 18.98 -9.46 -16.26
C CYS A 50 19.42 -8.30 -17.15
N VAL A 51 19.45 -7.08 -16.62
CA VAL A 51 19.94 -5.90 -17.33
C VAL A 51 21.29 -5.53 -16.73
N ARG A 52 22.34 -5.56 -17.55
CA ARG A 52 23.73 -5.35 -17.13
C ARG A 52 24.28 -4.07 -17.73
N TYR A 53 24.94 -3.30 -16.89
CA TYR A 53 25.60 -2.07 -17.24
C TYR A 53 27.07 -2.15 -16.85
N THR A 54 27.93 -1.52 -17.65
CA THR A 54 29.30 -1.20 -17.26
C THR A 54 29.41 0.13 -16.49
N LYS A 55 28.30 0.86 -16.33
CA LYS A 55 28.17 2.06 -15.49
C LYS A 55 27.61 1.66 -14.11
N ILE A 56 28.10 2.32 -13.06
CA ILE A 56 27.73 2.04 -11.65
C ILE A 56 26.46 2.81 -11.22
N ASP A 57 26.22 4.00 -11.78
CA ASP A 57 25.10 4.89 -11.41
C ASP A 57 23.98 4.84 -12.45
N VAL A 58 23.34 3.69 -12.57
CA VAL A 58 22.09 3.53 -13.32
C VAL A 58 20.98 3.40 -12.30
N LEU A 59 19.78 3.91 -12.57
CA LEU A 59 18.61 3.72 -11.69
C LEU A 59 17.77 2.51 -12.13
N SER A 60 16.94 1.96 -11.24
CA SER A 60 16.04 0.85 -11.56
C SER A 60 15.10 1.17 -12.73
N GLU A 61 14.58 2.39 -12.74
CA GLU A 61 13.66 2.91 -13.74
C GLU A 61 14.32 3.03 -15.11
N GLU A 62 15.62 3.33 -15.14
CA GLU A 62 16.42 3.32 -16.36
C GLU A 62 16.57 1.88 -16.89
N ALA A 63 16.81 0.90 -16.01
CA ALA A 63 16.87 -0.52 -16.38
C ALA A 63 15.55 -1.07 -16.93
N GLU A 64 14.43 -0.66 -16.35
CA GLU A 64 13.09 -1.00 -16.83
C GLU A 64 12.82 -0.39 -18.22
N ALA A 65 13.11 0.90 -18.38
CA ALA A 65 12.91 1.62 -19.64
C ALA A 65 13.80 1.07 -20.76
N ASP A 66 15.05 0.76 -20.46
CA ASP A 66 16.01 0.20 -21.42
C ASP A 66 15.61 -1.21 -21.84
N LEU A 67 15.04 -2.02 -20.94
CA LEU A 67 14.58 -3.37 -21.27
C LEU A 67 13.34 -3.38 -22.19
N ALA A 68 12.43 -2.43 -22.01
CA ALA A 68 11.14 -2.40 -22.71
C ALA A 68 11.21 -2.59 -24.24
N PRO A 69 12.09 -1.92 -25.00
CA PRO A 69 12.20 -2.12 -26.45
C PRO A 69 12.86 -3.45 -26.88
N TRP A 70 13.42 -4.21 -25.94
CA TRP A 70 14.11 -5.47 -26.18
C TRP A 70 13.33 -6.69 -25.74
N ALA A 71 12.47 -6.59 -24.72
CA ALA A 71 11.83 -7.73 -24.09
C ALA A 71 11.12 -8.69 -25.06
N GLU A 72 10.42 -8.19 -26.08
CA GLU A 72 9.76 -9.03 -27.10
C GLU A 72 10.75 -9.65 -28.11
N LYS A 73 11.92 -9.04 -28.29
CA LYS A 73 13.00 -9.54 -29.17
C LYS A 73 13.85 -10.60 -28.47
N MET A 74 13.93 -10.53 -27.14
CA MET A 74 14.67 -11.44 -26.28
C MET A 74 13.87 -12.72 -26.01
N GLN A 75 13.64 -13.52 -27.05
CA GLN A 75 12.83 -14.74 -26.98
C GLN A 75 13.39 -15.76 -25.97
N ASP A 76 14.51 -16.40 -26.32
CA ASP A 76 15.20 -17.39 -25.48
C ASP A 76 16.35 -16.79 -24.65
N CYS A 77 16.53 -15.47 -24.78
CA CYS A 77 17.55 -14.69 -24.08
C CYS A 77 16.94 -14.04 -22.84
N ASN A 78 17.71 -13.98 -21.77
CA ASN A 78 17.31 -13.40 -20.49
C ASN A 78 18.29 -12.33 -20.01
N VAL A 79 19.32 -11.99 -20.79
CA VAL A 79 20.29 -10.95 -20.44
C VAL A 79 20.35 -9.88 -21.52
N LEU A 80 20.14 -8.63 -21.11
CA LEU A 80 20.41 -7.42 -21.88
C LEU A 80 21.67 -6.78 -21.29
N SER A 81 22.65 -6.44 -22.11
CA SER A 81 23.92 -5.87 -21.65
C SER A 81 24.29 -4.63 -22.47
N GLN A 82 24.63 -3.55 -21.78
CA GLN A 82 25.20 -2.34 -22.36
C GLN A 82 26.71 -2.32 -22.14
N ASP A 83 27.48 -2.01 -23.18
CA ASP A 83 28.93 -1.79 -23.08
C ASP A 83 29.29 -0.31 -22.78
N ASP A 84 30.58 -0.03 -22.64
CA ASP A 84 31.12 1.31 -22.35
C ASP A 84 30.84 2.35 -23.45
N GLU A 85 30.54 1.90 -24.67
CA GLU A 85 30.18 2.76 -25.80
C GLU A 85 28.66 2.99 -25.90
N GLY A 86 27.88 2.39 -24.98
CA GLY A 86 26.42 2.49 -24.95
C GLY A 86 25.71 1.50 -25.89
N SER A 87 26.44 0.56 -26.50
CA SER A 87 25.88 -0.43 -27.41
C SER A 87 25.24 -1.60 -26.66
N TRP A 88 24.09 -2.05 -27.15
CA TRP A 88 23.31 -3.11 -26.54
C TRP A 88 23.56 -4.48 -27.17
N SER A 89 23.68 -5.50 -26.33
CA SER A 89 23.76 -6.91 -26.74
C SER A 89 22.78 -7.76 -25.94
N VAL A 90 22.27 -8.82 -26.57
CA VAL A 90 21.39 -9.81 -25.93
C VAL A 90 22.12 -11.14 -25.81
N SER A 91 21.99 -11.78 -24.67
CA SER A 91 22.59 -13.09 -24.44
C SER A 91 21.71 -13.95 -23.54
N LYS A 92 22.05 -15.24 -23.47
CA LYS A 92 21.43 -16.20 -22.58
C LYS A 92 22.40 -16.52 -21.44
N ASP A 93 21.94 -16.34 -20.23
CA ASP A 93 22.62 -16.79 -19.02
C ASP A 93 21.89 -18.03 -18.49
N PRO A 94 22.46 -19.24 -18.68
CA PRO A 94 21.85 -20.49 -18.23
C PRO A 94 21.86 -20.62 -16.70
N ASP A 95 22.73 -19.88 -16.01
CA ASP A 95 22.86 -19.89 -14.55
C ASP A 95 22.03 -18.78 -13.90
N PHE A 96 21.29 -17.99 -14.70
CA PHE A 96 20.38 -16.98 -14.19
C PHE A 96 19.31 -17.64 -13.32
N MET A 97 19.42 -17.40 -12.02
CA MET A 97 18.39 -17.77 -11.06
C MET A 97 17.46 -16.58 -10.83
N PRO A 98 16.17 -16.69 -11.17
CA PRO A 98 15.19 -15.72 -10.69
C PRO A 98 15.23 -15.68 -9.16
N PRO A 99 14.88 -14.55 -8.54
CA PRO A 99 14.85 -14.43 -7.09
C PRO A 99 14.06 -15.59 -6.48
N LEU A 100 14.64 -16.26 -5.48
CA LEU A 100 14.13 -17.51 -4.93
C LEU A 100 12.64 -17.40 -4.57
N LEU A 101 11.81 -18.22 -5.23
CA LEU A 101 10.39 -18.40 -4.92
C LEU A 101 10.15 -19.41 -3.77
N TRP A 102 11.20 -20.07 -3.24
CA TRP A 102 11.01 -21.27 -2.41
C TRP A 102 11.57 -21.15 -0.99
N GLN A 103 10.67 -21.24 -0.01
CA GLN A 103 10.77 -22.11 1.18
C GLN A 103 9.50 -22.01 2.05
N ASP A 104 8.84 -20.86 2.07
CA ASP A 104 7.54 -20.70 2.75
C ASP A 104 6.45 -20.63 1.67
N LYS A 105 5.84 -21.78 1.37
CA LYS A 105 4.67 -21.81 0.49
C LYS A 105 3.46 -21.47 1.35
N LEU A 106 2.66 -20.52 0.89
CA LEU A 106 1.38 -20.23 1.54
C LEU A 106 0.38 -21.29 1.06
N SER A 107 0.38 -22.46 1.70
CA SER A 107 -0.55 -23.56 1.40
C SER A 107 -1.72 -23.65 2.38
N GLU A 108 -1.57 -23.05 3.56
CA GLU A 108 -2.59 -22.99 4.60
C GLU A 108 -2.93 -21.53 4.88
N VAL A 109 -4.15 -21.13 4.51
CA VAL A 109 -4.71 -19.81 4.81
C VAL A 109 -5.90 -19.97 5.76
N PRO A 110 -5.97 -19.20 6.86
CA PRO A 110 -7.12 -19.29 7.77
C PRO A 110 -8.36 -18.69 7.12
N GLY A 111 -9.53 -19.22 7.47
CA GLY A 111 -10.82 -18.74 6.98
C GLY A 111 -11.39 -19.60 5.86
N SER A 112 -12.60 -19.23 5.41
CA SER A 112 -13.31 -19.88 4.30
C SER A 112 -13.40 -18.90 3.14
N TRP A 113 -12.29 -18.75 2.42
CA TRP A 113 -12.20 -17.86 1.28
C TRP A 113 -12.75 -18.51 0.01
N VAL A 114 -13.34 -17.69 -0.86
CA VAL A 114 -13.53 -18.08 -2.26
C VAL A 114 -12.14 -18.24 -2.88
N THR A 115 -11.94 -19.30 -3.65
CA THR A 115 -10.68 -19.54 -4.36
C THR A 115 -10.86 -19.36 -5.87
N THR A 116 -9.82 -18.91 -6.55
CA THR A 116 -9.78 -18.75 -8.01
C THR A 116 -8.40 -19.12 -8.52
N ARG A 117 -8.30 -19.74 -9.69
CA ARG A 117 -7.01 -20.07 -10.30
C ARG A 117 -6.43 -18.85 -11.00
N ILE A 118 -5.11 -18.71 -11.01
CA ILE A 118 -4.45 -17.57 -11.65
C ILE A 118 -4.76 -17.48 -13.14
N GLY A 119 -4.86 -18.61 -13.86
CA GLY A 119 -5.22 -18.67 -15.27
C GLY A 119 -6.67 -18.27 -15.56
N ASP A 120 -7.54 -18.21 -14.54
CA ASP A 120 -8.91 -17.72 -14.66
C ASP A 120 -9.01 -16.19 -14.47
N LEU A 121 -7.92 -15.53 -14.06
CA LEU A 121 -7.90 -14.08 -13.91
C LEU A 121 -7.69 -13.40 -15.27
N ASP A 122 -8.66 -12.59 -15.68
CA ASP A 122 -8.53 -11.69 -16.83
C ASP A 122 -7.63 -10.48 -16.47
N ILE A 123 -6.32 -10.72 -16.38
CA ILE A 123 -5.33 -9.68 -16.10
C ILE A 123 -5.25 -8.75 -17.30
N THR A 124 -5.70 -7.52 -17.10
CA THR A 124 -5.83 -6.49 -18.13
C THR A 124 -4.79 -5.38 -18.01
N GLY A 125 -4.03 -5.34 -16.89
CA GLY A 125 -2.97 -4.36 -16.67
C GLY A 125 -2.23 -4.55 -15.35
N ALA A 126 -1.38 -3.58 -15.01
CA ALA A 126 -0.65 -3.50 -13.76
C ALA A 126 -0.62 -2.06 -13.24
N ILE A 127 -0.88 -1.88 -11.95
CA ILE A 127 -0.79 -0.58 -11.24
C ILE A 127 0.60 -0.42 -10.64
N GLN A 128 1.07 -1.52 -10.04
CA GLN A 128 2.36 -1.64 -9.38
C GLN A 128 2.89 -3.04 -9.66
N PRO A 129 4.18 -3.28 -9.43
CA PRO A 129 4.83 -4.54 -9.78
C PRO A 129 4.14 -5.83 -9.32
N LYS A 130 3.57 -5.77 -8.11
CA LYS A 130 2.81 -6.87 -7.49
C LYS A 130 1.30 -6.67 -7.52
N VAL A 131 0.78 -5.60 -8.13
CA VAL A 131 -0.64 -5.24 -8.11
C VAL A 131 -1.15 -5.12 -9.54
N TYR A 132 -1.91 -6.12 -9.96
CA TYR A 132 -2.46 -6.27 -11.30
C TYR A 132 -3.91 -5.81 -11.35
N VAL A 133 -4.33 -5.31 -12.51
CA VAL A 133 -5.74 -4.98 -12.79
C VAL A 133 -6.41 -6.20 -13.39
N VAL A 134 -7.58 -6.57 -12.88
CA VAL A 134 -8.37 -7.70 -13.36
C VAL A 134 -9.73 -7.21 -13.86
N GLY A 135 -10.13 -7.66 -15.06
CA GLY A 135 -11.43 -7.36 -15.65
C GLY A 135 -11.69 -5.87 -15.89
N GLN A 136 -10.73 -5.11 -16.43
CA GLN A 136 -10.90 -3.68 -16.73
C GLN A 136 -11.33 -2.83 -15.52
N TRP A 137 -10.53 -2.84 -14.44
CA TRP A 137 -10.78 -2.05 -13.23
C TRP A 137 -11.95 -2.51 -12.37
N GLU A 138 -12.37 -3.76 -12.51
CA GLU A 138 -13.29 -4.37 -11.55
C GLU A 138 -12.55 -4.73 -10.26
N ARG A 139 -11.35 -5.31 -10.39
CA ARG A 139 -10.61 -5.91 -9.29
C ARG A 139 -9.13 -5.62 -9.40
N VAL A 140 -8.44 -5.74 -8.28
CA VAL A 140 -6.98 -5.80 -8.21
C VAL A 140 -6.53 -7.18 -7.75
N PHE A 141 -5.45 -7.68 -8.33
CA PHE A 141 -4.77 -8.90 -7.91
C PHE A 141 -3.42 -8.55 -7.29
N LYS A 142 -3.29 -8.74 -5.98
CA LYS A 142 -2.01 -8.63 -5.27
C LYS A 142 -1.28 -9.96 -5.34
N ARG A 143 -0.14 -10.00 -6.05
CA ARG A 143 0.63 -11.20 -6.35
C ARG A 143 1.84 -11.38 -5.42
N ILE A 144 2.07 -12.62 -5.02
CA ILE A 144 3.31 -13.07 -4.40
C ILE A 144 4.36 -13.23 -5.51
N LEU A 145 5.36 -12.33 -5.56
CA LEU A 145 6.43 -12.36 -6.58
C LEU A 145 7.72 -12.99 -6.08
N PHE A 146 8.02 -12.85 -4.80
CA PHE A 146 9.22 -13.42 -4.17
C PHE A 146 8.93 -13.75 -2.70
N ILE A 147 9.84 -14.52 -2.09
CA ILE A 147 9.65 -15.08 -0.74
C ILE A 147 9.30 -14.06 0.35
N GLY A 148 9.80 -12.83 0.25
CA GLY A 148 9.50 -11.74 1.18
C GLY A 148 8.04 -11.28 1.18
N HIS A 149 7.28 -11.56 0.11
CA HIS A 149 5.85 -11.24 0.03
C HIS A 149 4.97 -12.26 0.76
N VAL A 150 5.44 -13.49 0.94
CA VAL A 150 4.67 -14.56 1.59
C VAL A 150 4.21 -14.18 2.99
N PRO A 151 5.09 -13.75 3.93
CA PRO A 151 4.64 -13.36 5.27
C PRO A 151 3.70 -12.16 5.26
N ARG A 152 3.84 -11.25 4.29
CA ARG A 152 3.00 -10.05 4.15
C ARG A 152 1.58 -10.40 3.68
N ILE A 153 1.45 -11.18 2.62
CA ILE A 153 0.14 -11.67 2.15
C ILE A 153 -0.51 -12.57 3.22
N ARG A 154 0.28 -13.38 3.93
CA ARG A 154 -0.23 -14.15 5.08
C ARG A 154 -0.79 -13.23 6.17
N ALA A 155 -0.08 -12.14 6.51
CA ALA A 155 -0.55 -11.15 7.48
C ALA A 155 -1.86 -10.49 7.03
N GLU A 156 -1.96 -10.09 5.76
CA GLU A 156 -3.15 -9.49 5.19
C GLU A 156 -4.35 -10.45 5.23
N ILE A 157 -4.18 -11.72 4.85
CA ILE A 157 -5.25 -12.74 4.95
C ILE A 157 -5.67 -12.97 6.40
N ASN A 158 -4.71 -13.09 7.32
CA ASN A 158 -4.99 -13.30 8.74
C ASN A 158 -5.78 -12.13 9.33
N ALA A 159 -5.40 -10.90 9.00
CA ALA A 159 -6.11 -9.69 9.43
C ALA A 159 -7.56 -9.70 8.94
N HIS A 160 -7.78 -10.01 7.65
CA HIS A 160 -9.13 -10.09 7.09
C HIS A 160 -9.96 -11.24 7.67
N ALA A 161 -9.34 -12.36 8.05
CA ALA A 161 -10.04 -13.45 8.73
C ALA A 161 -10.55 -13.03 10.12
N ILE A 162 -9.83 -12.13 10.81
CA ILE A 162 -10.21 -11.56 12.10
C ILE A 162 -11.31 -10.48 11.93
N ILE A 163 -11.09 -9.55 10.99
CA ILE A 163 -12.01 -8.42 10.73
C ILE A 163 -13.34 -8.91 10.13
N GLN A 164 -13.29 -9.97 9.33
CA GLN A 164 -14.39 -10.48 8.52
C GLN A 164 -14.95 -9.40 7.58
N SER A 165 -16.07 -8.79 7.93
CA SER A 165 -16.70 -7.69 7.18
C SER A 165 -16.73 -6.43 8.04
N HIS A 166 -16.00 -5.41 7.64
CA HIS A 166 -16.01 -4.09 8.27
C HIS A 166 -16.33 -3.01 7.23
N ALA A 167 -17.23 -2.08 7.58
CA ALA A 167 -17.77 -1.08 6.65
C ALA A 167 -16.72 -0.10 6.10
N HIS A 168 -15.55 -0.01 6.71
CA HIS A 168 -14.45 0.87 6.29
C HIS A 168 -13.17 0.10 5.91
N VAL A 169 -13.29 -1.21 5.61
CA VAL A 169 -12.18 -2.04 5.10
C VAL A 169 -12.55 -2.57 3.74
N VAL A 170 -11.59 -2.57 2.81
CA VAL A 170 -11.74 -3.26 1.53
C VAL A 170 -11.49 -4.75 1.75
N SER A 171 -12.54 -5.56 1.63
CA SER A 171 -12.43 -7.01 1.87
C SER A 171 -11.73 -7.75 0.73
N ILE A 172 -11.02 -8.82 1.09
CA ILE A 172 -10.54 -9.82 0.14
C ILE A 172 -11.74 -10.51 -0.51
N GLU A 173 -11.76 -10.56 -1.84
CA GLU A 173 -12.78 -11.27 -2.61
C GLU A 173 -12.42 -12.73 -2.78
N SER A 174 -11.18 -13.01 -3.18
CA SER A 174 -10.69 -14.37 -3.38
C SER A 174 -9.23 -14.55 -3.02
N VAL A 175 -8.90 -15.76 -2.57
CA VAL A 175 -7.52 -16.25 -2.55
C VAL A 175 -7.20 -16.84 -3.92
N VAL A 176 -6.08 -16.45 -4.50
CA VAL A 176 -5.65 -16.89 -5.83
C VAL A 176 -4.69 -18.06 -5.70
N LEU A 177 -5.01 -19.16 -6.36
CA LEU A 177 -4.20 -20.37 -6.38
C LEU A 177 -3.45 -20.51 -7.71
N CYS A 178 -2.33 -21.22 -7.69
CA CYS A 178 -1.65 -21.64 -8.90
C CYS A 178 -2.55 -22.57 -9.75
N ASP A 179 -2.29 -22.67 -11.05
CA ASP A 179 -3.10 -23.51 -11.97
C ASP A 179 -2.84 -25.01 -11.76
N ASP A 180 -1.58 -25.36 -11.48
CA ASP A 180 -1.09 -26.74 -11.40
C ASP A 180 -0.94 -27.27 -9.96
N SER A 181 -1.19 -26.43 -8.96
CA SER A 181 -1.04 -26.74 -7.54
C SER A 181 -1.99 -25.90 -6.68
N ASP A 182 -2.26 -26.34 -5.45
CA ASP A 182 -3.10 -25.59 -4.50
C ASP A 182 -2.31 -24.54 -3.71
N GLU A 183 -1.20 -24.06 -4.26
CA GLU A 183 -0.37 -23.02 -3.66
C GLU A 183 -1.00 -21.65 -3.85
N VAL A 184 -1.07 -20.85 -2.78
CA VAL A 184 -1.53 -19.47 -2.87
C VAL A 184 -0.48 -18.61 -3.55
N VAL A 185 -0.87 -17.94 -4.63
CA VAL A 185 -0.05 -17.02 -5.41
C VAL A 185 -0.44 -15.56 -5.21
N GLY A 186 -1.50 -15.29 -4.44
CA GLY A 186 -1.92 -13.95 -4.06
C GLY A 186 -3.38 -13.86 -3.67
N ILE A 187 -3.93 -12.65 -3.72
CA ILE A 187 -5.32 -12.34 -3.34
C ILE A 187 -5.93 -11.32 -4.30
N THR A 188 -7.26 -11.36 -4.46
CA THR A 188 -8.01 -10.32 -5.16
C THR A 188 -8.79 -9.44 -4.20
N LEU A 189 -8.91 -8.16 -4.54
CA LEU A 189 -9.71 -7.15 -3.85
C LEU A 189 -10.49 -6.34 -4.89
N PRO A 190 -11.64 -5.72 -4.55
CA PRO A 190 -12.30 -4.83 -5.49
C PRO A 190 -11.42 -3.61 -5.76
N TYR A 191 -11.44 -3.13 -7.00
CA TYR A 191 -10.76 -1.88 -7.35
C TYR A 191 -11.61 -0.68 -6.94
N ILE A 192 -11.01 0.25 -6.19
CA ILE A 192 -11.67 1.48 -5.76
C ILE A 192 -11.23 2.64 -6.65
N LYS A 193 -12.17 3.15 -7.45
CA LYS A 193 -11.92 4.19 -8.47
C LYS A 193 -11.55 5.55 -7.89
N GLY A 194 -11.96 5.84 -6.65
CA GLY A 194 -11.75 7.15 -6.01
C GLY A 194 -10.29 7.50 -5.69
N GLY A 195 -9.35 6.58 -5.93
CA GLY A 195 -7.93 6.78 -5.65
C GLY A 195 -7.62 6.84 -4.15
N ASN A 196 -6.34 7.01 -3.83
CA ASN A 196 -5.87 7.17 -2.45
C ASN A 196 -5.85 8.65 -2.02
N PHE A 197 -5.43 8.95 -0.79
CA PHE A 197 -5.41 10.34 -0.31
C PHE A 197 -4.25 11.19 -0.85
N ASP A 198 -3.21 10.60 -1.44
CA ASP A 198 -2.04 11.35 -1.93
C ASP A 198 -2.44 12.30 -3.06
N ASP A 199 -3.24 11.82 -3.99
CA ASP A 199 -3.61 12.57 -5.21
C ASP A 199 -4.81 13.50 -5.01
N ARG A 200 -5.46 13.48 -3.84
CA ARG A 200 -6.71 14.23 -3.61
C ARG A 200 -6.47 15.72 -3.39
N THR A 201 -7.26 16.56 -4.08
CA THR A 201 -7.25 18.01 -3.90
C THR A 201 -8.30 18.52 -2.90
N SER A 202 -9.14 17.62 -2.38
CA SER A 202 -10.16 17.92 -1.36
C SER A 202 -10.05 16.96 -0.19
N PHE A 203 -10.48 17.41 0.96
CA PHE A 203 -10.45 16.70 2.23
C PHE A 203 -11.78 16.88 2.95
N LYS A 204 -12.36 15.77 3.42
CA LYS A 204 -13.60 15.79 4.20
C LYS A 204 -13.36 15.32 5.63
N MET A 205 -13.86 16.07 6.60
CA MET A 205 -13.71 15.74 8.02
C MET A 205 -14.32 14.38 8.36
N LYS A 206 -15.42 14.00 7.68
CA LYS A 206 -16.05 12.69 7.86
C LYS A 206 -15.11 11.52 7.63
N TRP A 207 -14.20 11.61 6.65
CA TRP A 207 -13.27 10.52 6.34
C TRP A 207 -12.33 10.24 7.50
N PHE A 208 -11.86 11.28 8.20
CA PHE A 208 -10.98 11.12 9.34
C PHE A 208 -11.71 10.67 10.60
N ILE A 209 -12.95 11.10 10.80
CA ILE A 209 -13.78 10.58 11.90
C ILE A 209 -14.07 9.08 11.69
N GLN A 210 -14.36 8.67 10.45
CA GLN A 210 -14.51 7.25 10.09
C GLN A 210 -13.20 6.47 10.32
N LEU A 211 -12.05 7.03 9.91
CA LEU A 211 -10.74 6.42 10.13
C LEU A 211 -10.43 6.25 11.63
N MET A 212 -10.65 7.29 12.43
CA MET A 212 -10.45 7.25 13.88
C MET A 212 -11.27 6.13 14.53
N ASN A 213 -12.56 6.07 14.24
CA ASN A 213 -13.45 5.03 14.77
C ASN A 213 -13.05 3.63 14.27
N THR A 214 -12.60 3.50 13.01
CA THR A 214 -12.17 2.23 12.44
C THR A 214 -10.88 1.71 13.09
N VAL A 215 -9.91 2.59 13.35
CA VAL A 215 -8.67 2.24 14.06
C VAL A 215 -8.95 1.84 15.51
N ASP A 216 -9.96 2.45 16.15
CA ASP A 216 -10.43 1.99 17.45
C ASP A 216 -11.04 0.59 17.40
N ASP A 217 -11.84 0.29 16.37
CA ASP A 217 -12.35 -1.07 16.15
C ASP A 217 -11.20 -2.07 15.97
N PHE A 218 -10.15 -1.75 15.21
CA PHE A 218 -8.96 -2.61 15.09
C PHE A 218 -8.35 -2.92 16.47
N ARG A 219 -8.05 -1.88 17.25
CA ARG A 219 -7.38 -2.03 18.54
C ARG A 219 -8.25 -2.74 19.58
N TYR A 220 -9.46 -2.23 19.82
CA TYR A 220 -10.26 -2.60 20.98
C TYR A 220 -11.25 -3.74 20.71
N ARG A 221 -11.72 -3.88 19.47
CA ARG A 221 -12.68 -4.94 19.11
C ARG A 221 -11.98 -6.15 18.50
N PHE A 222 -10.98 -5.94 17.65
CA PHE A 222 -10.32 -7.01 16.90
C PHE A 222 -8.97 -7.44 17.47
N ASN A 223 -8.42 -6.70 18.45
CA ASN A 223 -7.04 -6.87 18.93
C ASN A 223 -6.07 -7.00 17.75
N LEU A 224 -6.13 -6.03 16.86
CA LEU A 224 -5.38 -5.96 15.62
C LEU A 224 -4.75 -4.57 15.50
N SER A 225 -3.53 -4.51 15.01
CA SER A 225 -2.90 -3.30 14.53
C SER A 225 -2.71 -3.41 13.03
N HIS A 226 -3.04 -2.34 12.29
CA HIS A 226 -2.80 -2.25 10.86
C HIS A 226 -1.30 -2.13 10.56
N GLY A 227 -0.59 -1.33 11.36
CA GLY A 227 0.87 -1.19 11.29
C GLY A 227 1.37 -0.19 10.24
N ASP A 228 0.55 0.10 9.21
CA ASP A 228 0.89 1.06 8.15
C ASP A 228 -0.27 2.00 7.77
N ILE A 229 -0.88 2.68 8.75
CA ILE A 229 -1.89 3.71 8.45
C ILE A 229 -1.19 4.92 7.81
N ALA A 230 -1.48 5.17 6.54
CA ALA A 230 -0.88 6.24 5.75
C ALA A 230 -1.84 6.68 4.63
N THR A 231 -1.62 7.87 4.06
CA THR A 231 -2.44 8.44 2.97
C THR A 231 -2.56 7.50 1.76
N ARG A 232 -1.47 6.83 1.38
CA ARG A 232 -1.44 5.82 0.31
C ARG A 232 -2.36 4.61 0.53
N ASN A 233 -2.69 4.31 1.79
CA ASN A 233 -3.50 3.16 2.20
C ASN A 233 -4.96 3.53 2.52
N MET A 234 -5.33 4.81 2.37
CA MET A 234 -6.70 5.30 2.53
C MET A 234 -7.28 5.62 1.16
N VAL A 235 -8.39 4.96 0.79
CA VAL A 235 -9.13 5.23 -0.45
C VAL A 235 -10.54 5.73 -0.14
N VAL A 236 -11.18 6.42 -1.09
CA VAL A 236 -12.58 6.84 -0.96
C VAL A 236 -13.43 6.04 -1.94
N ASP A 237 -14.48 5.39 -1.45
CA ASP A 237 -15.43 4.66 -2.29
C ASP A 237 -16.46 5.57 -2.97
N ASP A 238 -17.31 4.97 -3.82
CA ASP A 238 -18.34 5.71 -4.57
C ASP A 238 -19.43 6.30 -3.65
N ASP A 239 -19.59 5.76 -2.44
CA ASP A 239 -20.48 6.26 -1.39
C ASP A 239 -19.81 7.37 -0.55
N ASP A 240 -18.64 7.85 -0.98
CA ASP A 240 -17.87 8.93 -0.37
C ASP A 240 -17.40 8.57 1.06
N ASN A 241 -17.15 7.29 1.33
CA ASN A 241 -16.63 6.79 2.61
C ASN A 241 -15.15 6.42 2.50
N VAL A 242 -14.41 6.60 3.60
CA VAL A 242 -13.05 6.09 3.67
C VAL A 242 -13.08 4.56 3.72
N ARG A 243 -12.16 3.95 2.99
CA ARG A 243 -11.83 2.53 3.07
C ARG A 243 -10.33 2.37 3.27
N ILE A 244 -9.99 1.45 4.16
CA ILE A 244 -8.61 1.07 4.48
C ILE A 244 -8.24 -0.13 3.61
N ILE A 245 -7.08 -0.05 2.98
CA ILE A 245 -6.44 -1.12 2.20
C ILE A 245 -5.06 -1.45 2.80
N ASP A 246 -4.49 -2.56 2.35
CA ASP A 246 -3.09 -2.95 2.59
C ASP A 246 -2.71 -3.34 4.02
N PHE A 247 -3.22 -4.50 4.44
CA PHE A 247 -2.95 -5.10 5.75
C PHE A 247 -1.67 -5.95 5.77
N GLU A 248 -0.72 -5.71 4.86
CA GLU A 248 0.52 -6.49 4.78
C GLU A 248 1.44 -6.33 5.99
N ALA A 249 1.30 -5.22 6.73
CA ALA A 249 2.00 -4.97 8.00
C ALA A 249 1.16 -5.35 9.24
N ALA A 250 -0.06 -5.85 9.03
CA ALA A 250 -1.00 -6.05 10.11
C ALA A 250 -0.60 -7.20 11.02
N ARG A 251 -0.88 -7.05 12.32
CA ARG A 251 -0.53 -8.04 13.34
C ARG A 251 -1.40 -7.90 14.56
N GLN A 252 -1.54 -8.98 15.31
CA GLN A 252 -2.14 -8.90 16.64
C GLN A 252 -1.08 -8.38 17.62
N PRO A 253 -1.28 -7.21 18.23
CA PRO A 253 -0.35 -6.67 19.21
C PRO A 253 -0.33 -7.53 20.48
N ALA A 254 0.80 -7.53 21.18
CA ALA A 254 0.85 -8.09 22.54
C ALA A 254 0.01 -7.21 23.49
N LYS A 255 -0.46 -7.79 24.61
CA LYS A 255 -1.37 -7.11 25.55
C LYS A 255 -0.88 -5.73 26.01
N ASP A 256 0.42 -5.62 26.30
CA ASP A 256 1.03 -4.39 26.83
C ASP A 256 1.74 -3.59 25.72
N GLU A 257 1.45 -3.92 24.46
CA GLU A 257 2.06 -3.27 23.34
C GLU A 257 1.45 -1.90 23.07
N SER A 258 2.36 -1.00 22.75
CA SER A 258 2.08 0.39 22.43
C SER A 258 1.21 0.56 21.20
N ASP A 259 0.28 1.52 21.26
CA ASP A 259 -0.48 1.93 20.07
C ASP A 259 0.42 2.59 19.02
N VAL A 260 0.44 2.01 17.82
CA VAL A 260 1.14 2.52 16.65
C VAL A 260 0.20 3.18 15.65
N ASP A 261 -1.06 2.74 15.57
CA ASP A 261 -2.00 3.21 14.55
C ASP A 261 -2.57 4.58 14.92
N GLY A 262 -2.83 4.84 16.21
CA GLY A 262 -3.30 6.15 16.69
C GLY A 262 -2.41 7.32 16.24
N PRO A 263 -1.08 7.30 16.49
CA PRO A 263 -0.16 8.31 15.98
C PRO A 263 -0.15 8.40 14.44
N CYS A 264 -0.27 7.27 13.74
CA CYS A 264 -0.31 7.24 12.29
C CYS A 264 -1.57 7.92 11.71
N VAL A 265 -2.72 7.85 12.37
CA VAL A 265 -3.92 8.63 11.97
C VAL A 265 -3.64 10.13 12.02
N VAL A 266 -2.95 10.60 13.08
CA VAL A 266 -2.59 12.01 13.24
C VAL A 266 -1.66 12.48 12.12
N ILE A 267 -0.65 11.66 11.81
CA ILE A 267 0.30 11.89 10.73
C ILE A 267 -0.42 11.94 9.38
N THR A 268 -1.27 10.95 9.12
CA THR A 268 -2.05 10.83 7.88
C THR A 268 -2.96 12.05 7.67
N ALA A 269 -3.55 12.59 8.74
CA ALA A 269 -4.37 13.80 8.67
C ALA A 269 -3.54 15.02 8.25
N TYR A 270 -2.39 15.20 8.89
CA TYR A 270 -1.46 16.28 8.55
C TYR A 270 -1.00 16.19 7.09
N GLU A 271 -0.58 15.00 6.64
CA GLU A 271 -0.09 14.77 5.28
C GLU A 271 -1.18 14.99 4.24
N ALA A 272 -2.39 14.45 4.47
CA ALA A 272 -3.52 14.62 3.56
C ALA A 272 -3.93 16.09 3.39
N MET A 273 -3.87 16.90 4.45
CA MET A 273 -4.29 18.31 4.43
C MET A 273 -3.21 19.26 3.92
N THR A 274 -1.95 19.01 4.28
CA THR A 274 -0.82 19.92 3.96
C THR A 274 -0.05 19.50 2.71
N LYS A 275 -0.23 18.25 2.24
CA LYS A 275 0.55 17.62 1.16
C LYS A 275 2.07 17.69 1.39
N ARG A 276 2.47 17.85 2.65
CA ARG A 276 3.87 17.78 3.05
C ARG A 276 4.17 16.36 3.41
N ASP A 277 4.96 15.71 2.56
CA ASP A 277 5.61 14.48 2.94
C ASP A 277 6.68 14.81 3.99
N TRP A 278 6.53 14.24 5.17
CA TRP A 278 7.51 14.44 6.23
C TRP A 278 8.71 13.49 6.08
N GLU A 279 8.69 12.51 5.16
CA GLU A 279 9.78 11.56 4.93
C GLU A 279 11.12 12.23 4.53
N VAL A 280 11.14 13.55 4.39
CA VAL A 280 12.31 14.37 3.99
C VAL A 280 13.25 14.77 5.15
N ASP A 281 12.92 14.54 6.43
CA ASP A 281 13.91 14.70 7.52
C ASP A 281 14.73 13.41 7.75
N SER A 282 15.94 13.43 7.18
CA SER A 282 16.99 12.40 6.95
C SER A 282 17.38 11.35 8.03
N GLU A 283 16.54 10.99 9.00
CA GLU A 283 16.83 9.89 9.95
C GLU A 283 16.14 8.58 9.56
N ILE A 284 16.68 7.96 8.51
CA ILE A 284 16.34 6.62 8.02
C ILE A 284 16.66 5.58 9.11
N ASP A 285 15.71 5.28 9.99
CA ASP A 285 15.65 3.97 10.66
C ASP A 285 14.19 3.63 11.03
N TRP A 286 13.51 3.11 10.00
CA TRP A 286 12.31 2.25 9.89
C TRP A 286 10.99 2.56 10.65
N HIS A 287 9.92 2.50 9.84
CA HIS A 287 8.53 2.93 10.01
C HIS A 287 7.66 2.20 11.06
N HIS A 288 8.25 1.46 11.99
CA HIS A 288 7.47 0.64 12.93
C HIS A 288 7.92 0.78 14.38
N ASN A 289 8.78 1.76 14.70
CA ASN A 289 9.13 2.05 16.09
C ASN A 289 8.00 2.88 16.75
N PRO A 290 7.26 2.33 17.73
CA PRO A 290 6.12 3.01 18.34
C PRO A 290 6.47 4.36 18.98
N ASP A 291 7.67 4.48 19.56
CA ASP A 291 8.12 5.71 20.20
C ASP A 291 8.47 6.79 19.18
N ARG A 292 9.01 6.40 18.02
CA ARG A 292 9.24 7.35 16.91
C ARG A 292 7.92 7.83 16.33
N LEU A 293 6.96 6.92 16.10
CA LEU A 293 5.63 7.28 15.59
C LEU A 293 4.90 8.22 16.56
N ARG A 294 4.96 7.96 17.87
CA ARG A 294 4.41 8.89 18.87
C ARG A 294 5.09 10.25 18.87
N LYS A 295 6.43 10.30 18.84
CA LYS A 295 7.17 11.56 18.75
C LYS A 295 6.78 12.34 17.50
N ARG A 296 6.65 11.66 16.35
CA ARG A 296 6.21 12.24 15.08
C ARG A 296 4.78 12.78 15.17
N GLY A 297 3.85 12.01 15.73
CA GLY A 297 2.47 12.45 16.00
C GLY A 297 2.44 13.72 16.85
N VAL A 298 3.17 13.75 17.98
CA VAL A 298 3.28 14.95 18.82
C VAL A 298 3.88 16.13 18.05
N TYR A 299 4.92 15.88 17.26
CA TYR A 299 5.60 16.91 16.48
C TYR A 299 4.66 17.54 15.44
N VAL A 300 3.96 16.76 14.62
CA VAL A 300 3.02 17.32 13.62
C VAL A 300 1.86 18.07 14.27
N MET A 301 1.45 17.70 15.49
CA MET A 301 0.44 18.45 16.25
C MET A 301 0.92 19.80 16.75
N GLN A 302 2.23 19.99 16.94
CA GLN A 302 2.81 21.28 17.32
C GLN A 302 3.05 22.21 16.13
N ARG A 303 2.90 21.72 14.90
CA ARG A 303 3.08 22.50 13.67
C ARG A 303 1.80 23.23 13.28
N ASP A 304 1.96 24.30 12.51
CA ASP A 304 0.86 24.95 11.80
C ASP A 304 0.43 24.08 10.62
N TRP A 305 -0.87 23.78 10.55
CA TRP A 305 -1.45 22.98 9.48
C TRP A 305 -1.86 23.91 8.33
N GLU A 306 -0.86 24.38 7.58
CA GLU A 306 -1.07 25.17 6.37
C GLU A 306 -1.70 24.27 5.29
N CYS A 307 -3.03 24.21 5.28
CA CYS A 307 -3.78 23.33 4.41
C CYS A 307 -3.71 23.83 2.96
N VAL A 308 -3.39 22.94 2.03
CA VAL A 308 -3.28 23.23 0.59
C VAL A 308 -4.37 22.53 -0.24
N VAL A 309 -5.28 21.84 0.44
CA VAL A 309 -6.46 21.18 -0.14
C VAL A 309 -7.74 21.90 0.27
N GLU A 310 -8.80 21.69 -0.51
CA GLU A 310 -10.14 22.19 -0.16
C GLU A 310 -10.70 21.41 1.04
N LEU A 311 -11.08 22.13 2.11
CA LEU A 311 -11.68 21.57 3.31
C LEU A 311 -13.19 21.81 3.32
N ASP A 312 -13.96 20.84 3.80
CA ASP A 312 -15.40 20.99 4.01
C ASP A 312 -15.78 21.59 5.37
N ASP A 313 -14.82 21.73 6.30
CA ASP A 313 -15.01 22.33 7.63
C ASP A 313 -13.65 22.81 8.21
N ASP A 314 -13.66 23.26 9.47
CA ASP A 314 -12.50 23.82 10.18
C ASP A 314 -11.45 22.76 10.58
N ALA A 315 -10.24 22.87 10.02
CA ALA A 315 -9.07 22.06 10.38
C ALA A 315 -8.71 22.13 11.87
N GLY A 316 -8.93 23.27 12.52
CA GLY A 316 -8.65 23.47 13.93
C GLY A 316 -9.50 22.58 14.82
N LEU A 317 -10.77 22.37 14.46
CA LEU A 317 -11.67 21.46 15.18
C LEU A 317 -11.23 20.01 15.06
N LEU A 318 -10.82 19.57 13.86
CA LEU A 318 -10.27 18.23 13.68
C LEU A 318 -8.97 18.05 14.47
N LYS A 319 -8.09 19.05 14.45
CA LYS A 319 -6.83 19.02 15.20
C LYS A 319 -7.08 18.92 16.71
N GLU A 320 -8.01 19.70 17.25
CA GLU A 320 -8.41 19.61 18.65
C GLU A 320 -9.01 18.22 18.99
N LEU A 321 -9.89 17.70 18.11
CA LEU A 321 -10.47 16.38 18.26
C LEU A 321 -9.39 15.28 18.30
N LEU A 322 -8.41 15.33 17.40
CA LEU A 322 -7.29 14.37 17.36
C LEU A 322 -6.44 14.43 18.64
N LEU A 323 -6.18 15.61 19.21
CA LEU A 323 -5.48 15.76 20.49
C LEU A 323 -6.23 15.08 21.64
N LEU A 324 -7.54 15.31 21.72
CA LEU A 324 -8.35 14.73 22.77
C LEU A 324 -8.45 13.20 22.60
N TRP A 325 -8.64 12.75 21.37
CA TRP A 325 -8.77 11.34 21.01
C TRP A 325 -7.49 10.56 21.31
N ILE A 326 -6.31 11.08 20.94
CA ILE A 326 -5.02 10.40 21.19
C ILE A 326 -4.72 10.25 22.68
N VAL A 327 -5.11 11.22 23.51
CA VAL A 327 -4.94 11.11 24.97
C VAL A 327 -5.99 10.18 25.57
N ALA A 328 -7.23 10.22 25.07
CA ALA A 328 -8.32 9.44 25.63
C ALA A 328 -8.13 7.93 25.43
N ARG A 329 -7.56 7.51 24.30
CA ARG A 329 -7.34 6.09 23.94
C ARG A 329 -6.33 5.34 24.82
N ASP A 330 -5.41 6.06 25.45
CA ASP A 330 -4.41 5.45 26.33
C ASP A 330 -5.01 5.05 27.70
N ARG A 331 -6.27 5.40 27.95
CA ARG A 331 -6.98 5.04 29.18
C ARG A 331 -7.56 3.62 29.08
N GLU A 332 -7.51 2.88 30.18
CA GLU A 332 -8.05 1.52 30.27
C GLU A 332 -9.58 1.46 30.06
N ASP A 333 -10.30 2.52 30.40
CA ASP A 333 -11.75 2.63 30.30
C ASP A 333 -12.22 3.27 28.99
N TYR A 334 -11.34 3.39 27.99
CA TYR A 334 -11.67 4.03 26.72
C TYR A 334 -12.74 3.26 25.93
N SER A 335 -13.70 4.01 25.39
CA SER A 335 -14.55 3.57 24.29
C SER A 335 -14.95 4.77 23.43
N TRP A 336 -15.15 4.54 22.12
CA TRP A 336 -15.58 5.59 21.20
C TRP A 336 -16.88 6.30 21.63
N PRO A 337 -17.96 5.59 22.04
CA PRO A 337 -19.19 6.28 22.46
C PRO A 337 -19.00 7.19 23.70
N GLN A 338 -18.21 6.76 24.68
CA GLN A 338 -17.92 7.57 25.87
C GLN A 338 -17.03 8.77 25.52
N PHE A 339 -16.07 8.58 24.62
CA PHE A 339 -15.24 9.67 24.12
C PHE A 339 -16.10 10.74 23.46
N VAL A 340 -16.95 10.36 22.50
CA VAL A 340 -17.86 11.29 21.80
C VAL A 340 -18.81 11.99 22.77
N PHE A 341 -19.36 11.27 23.76
CA PHE A 341 -20.25 11.85 24.78
C PHE A 341 -19.54 12.88 25.67
N ALA A 342 -18.24 12.71 25.92
CA ALA A 342 -17.45 13.59 26.77
C ALA A 342 -16.92 14.85 26.05
N LEU A 343 -17.11 14.97 24.74
CA LEU A 343 -16.67 16.13 23.97
C LEU A 343 -17.40 17.40 24.41
N SER A 344 -16.73 18.55 24.25
CA SER A 344 -17.36 19.87 24.42
C SER A 344 -18.56 20.00 23.46
N SER A 345 -19.52 20.88 23.75
CA SER A 345 -20.69 21.05 22.86
C SER A 345 -20.28 21.36 21.42
N GLN A 346 -19.24 22.16 21.21
CA GLN A 346 -18.73 22.49 19.87
C GLN A 346 -18.16 21.28 19.14
N LEU A 347 -17.30 20.49 19.79
CA LEU A 347 -16.71 19.29 19.17
C LEU A 347 -17.73 18.17 19.02
N GLY A 348 -18.68 18.06 19.95
CA GLY A 348 -19.80 17.13 19.84
C GLY A 348 -20.68 17.43 18.63
N GLU A 349 -21.00 18.70 18.38
CA GLU A 349 -21.73 19.13 17.17
C GLU A 349 -20.92 18.91 15.89
N PHE A 350 -19.61 19.15 15.93
CA PHE A 350 -18.69 18.86 14.82
C PHE A 350 -18.70 17.37 14.47
N VAL A 351 -18.50 16.49 15.44
CA VAL A 351 -18.54 15.03 15.22
C VAL A 351 -19.93 14.61 14.75
N ALA A 352 -21.02 15.06 15.39
CA ALA A 352 -22.37 14.68 15.01
C ALA A 352 -22.70 15.04 13.55
N ARG A 353 -22.31 16.23 13.09
CA ARG A 353 -22.54 16.68 11.70
C ARG A 353 -21.79 15.82 10.68
N HIS A 354 -20.59 15.36 11.02
CA HIS A 354 -19.74 14.58 10.12
C HIS A 354 -19.90 13.05 10.27
N SER A 355 -20.53 12.57 11.35
CA SER A 355 -20.86 11.16 11.57
C SER A 355 -22.25 10.76 11.05
N GLN A 356 -23.16 11.71 10.81
CA GLN A 356 -24.54 11.42 10.36
C GLN A 356 -24.69 11.26 8.84
N ILE A 357 -23.61 11.44 8.07
CA ILE A 357 -23.60 11.22 6.63
C ILE A 357 -23.16 9.76 6.39
N SER A 358 -24.09 8.83 6.58
CA SER A 358 -23.96 7.41 6.24
C SER A 358 -24.96 7.04 5.17
#